data_AF-A0A829GBP6-F1
#
_entry.id   AF-A0A829GBP6-F1
#
_cell.length_a   1.000
_cell.length_b   1.000
_cell.length_c   1.000
_cell.angle_alpha   90.00
_cell.angle_beta   90.00
_cell.angle_gamma   90.00
#
_symmetry.space_group_name_H-M   'P 1'
#
loop_
_entity.id
_entity.type
_entity.pdbx_description
1 polymer ?
#
loop_
_entity_poly.entity_id
_entity_poly.type
_entity_poly.pdbx_seq_one_letter_code
_entity_poly.pdbx_strand_id
1 'polypeptide(L)'
;MSVMKKHWVARLGVLGFALSLLLGSFAATPVNAASDSGTFKVGMEAGYAPFNWTQTTSANNAVKIQGSQEYANGYDVQIARKVAKALHKKVVVVKTSWDGLPPALTSGKIDAIIAGMSPTPDRRKTIDFSNPYYISNLTMVVRKDSKYAKAKSIADFKGAKITAQLSTYHYQAINQIKGVVKEPAMNDFPAMRVALESGTIDGYVSEVPEGITAERANPNLMYIHFAKGQGFKTDASDTNLAIGLRKNDPNKAKINELLATISSKERAQLMNEAVDNQPSTESNGNWFIAIMKQYGPMLLRGTGMTLLISLVGTIVGFIIGLLVGIIRTTPKPKKLGQRGLRAVINWLLSLYIEVFRGTPMIVQAAVLYYGAAQAWHLNMDRTTAALLIVSINTGAYISEIIRGGIISVEEGQFEAANALGMTHLQTMMKVILPQAVRNSLPAVTNEFIVNIKDTSVLSVISVSELFFSGETIAGQSFQFFHTYLIVSAIYLIMTFTISRLFRLIEKHLDGPKDYNVMTNQMQVETPKTRTAKEG
;
A
#
# COMPACT_ATOMS: atom_id res chain seq x y z
N MET A 1 -46.17 -25.73 4.09
CA MET A 1 -45.51 -24.86 3.08
C MET A 1 -45.37 -23.36 3.45
N SER A 2 -45.86 -22.91 4.62
CA SER A 2 -45.82 -21.49 5.07
C SER A 2 -44.63 -21.15 6.00
N VAL A 3 -44.16 -22.11 6.81
CA VAL A 3 -43.12 -21.88 7.84
C VAL A 3 -41.70 -21.79 7.24
N MET A 4 -41.42 -22.46 6.11
CA MET A 4 -40.11 -22.40 5.42
C MET A 4 -39.85 -21.08 4.69
N LYS A 5 -40.89 -20.33 4.27
CA LYS A 5 -40.72 -19.03 3.58
C LYS A 5 -40.21 -17.93 4.53
N LYS A 6 -40.60 -17.94 5.81
CA LYS A 6 -40.21 -16.91 6.79
C LYS A 6 -38.73 -17.01 7.23
N HIS A 7 -38.17 -18.21 7.29
CA HIS A 7 -36.78 -18.41 7.76
C HIS A 7 -35.72 -18.01 6.73
N TRP A 8 -36.06 -17.93 5.44
CA TRP A 8 -35.09 -17.70 4.35
C TRP A 8 -34.97 -16.24 3.91
N VAL A 9 -36.07 -15.47 3.95
CA VAL A 9 -36.00 -14.00 3.88
C VAL A 9 -35.19 -13.47 5.07
N ALA A 10 -35.31 -14.11 6.24
CA ALA A 10 -34.47 -13.83 7.40
C ALA A 10 -32.99 -14.18 7.15
N ARG A 11 -32.64 -15.26 6.43
CA ARG A 11 -31.23 -15.64 6.18
C ARG A 11 -30.53 -14.82 5.09
N LEU A 12 -31.21 -14.47 4.00
CA LEU A 12 -30.70 -13.50 3.01
C LEU A 12 -30.70 -12.07 3.56
N GLY A 13 -31.72 -11.74 4.37
CA GLY A 13 -31.73 -10.55 5.21
C GLY A 13 -30.55 -10.54 6.17
N VAL A 14 -30.19 -11.66 6.79
CA VAL A 14 -29.03 -11.80 7.70
C VAL A 14 -27.71 -11.72 6.94
N LEU A 15 -27.61 -12.23 5.70
CA LEU A 15 -26.39 -12.09 4.87
C LEU A 15 -26.23 -10.66 4.33
N GLY A 16 -27.32 -10.03 3.90
CA GLY A 16 -27.35 -8.61 3.53
C GLY A 16 -27.15 -7.69 4.73
N PHE A 17 -27.67 -8.06 5.91
CA PHE A 17 -27.50 -7.36 7.18
C PHE A 17 -26.11 -7.57 7.77
N ALA A 18 -25.52 -8.75 7.61
CA ALA A 18 -24.12 -9.04 7.97
C ALA A 18 -23.17 -8.31 7.03
N LEU A 19 -23.48 -8.22 5.73
CA LEU A 19 -22.74 -7.41 4.77
C LEU A 19 -22.90 -5.92 5.05
N SER A 20 -24.10 -5.44 5.45
CA SER A 20 -24.30 -4.06 5.87
C SER A 20 -23.75 -3.76 7.27
N LEU A 21 -23.61 -4.76 8.14
CA LEU A 21 -22.90 -4.63 9.42
C LEU A 21 -21.40 -4.64 9.20
N LEU A 22 -20.86 -5.48 8.31
CA LEU A 22 -19.46 -5.49 7.92
C LEU A 22 -19.09 -4.18 7.22
N LEU A 23 -19.84 -3.77 6.19
CA LEU A 23 -19.66 -2.49 5.49
C LEU A 23 -20.02 -1.27 6.36
N GLY A 24 -21.02 -1.39 7.23
CA GLY A 24 -21.43 -0.34 8.17
C GLY A 24 -20.48 -0.18 9.36
N SER A 25 -19.71 -1.23 9.71
CA SER A 25 -18.59 -1.13 10.66
C SER A 25 -17.37 -0.43 10.05
N PHE A 26 -17.35 -0.25 8.72
CA PHE A 26 -16.38 0.57 7.99
C PHE A 26 -16.93 1.97 7.69
N ALA A 27 -17.89 2.46 8.49
CA ALA A 27 -18.46 3.80 8.33
C ALA A 27 -17.33 4.85 8.27
N ALA A 28 -17.20 5.49 7.11
CA ALA A 28 -16.43 6.71 6.98
C ALA A 28 -17.05 7.73 7.94
N THR A 29 -16.28 8.17 8.93
CA THR A 29 -16.74 9.25 9.80
C THR A 29 -16.80 10.52 8.97
N PRO A 30 -17.91 11.27 8.99
CA PRO A 30 -17.96 12.58 8.35
C PRO A 30 -16.89 13.47 9.00
N VAL A 31 -16.17 14.23 8.17
CA VAL A 31 -15.27 15.26 8.66
C VAL A 31 -16.09 16.31 9.40
N ASN A 32 -15.98 16.33 10.73
CA ASN A 32 -16.02 17.61 11.41
C ASN A 32 -14.74 18.34 11.02
N ALA A 33 -14.91 19.39 10.21
CA ALA A 33 -13.87 20.37 9.94
C ALA A 33 -13.30 20.83 11.28
N ALA A 34 -12.01 20.58 11.51
CA ALA A 34 -11.24 21.12 12.61
C ALA A 34 -11.99 21.23 13.96
N SER A 35 -12.70 20.17 14.40
CA SER A 35 -13.00 20.10 15.84
C SER A 35 -11.68 19.83 16.53
N ASP A 36 -11.27 20.76 17.39
CA ASP A 36 -10.05 20.84 18.17
C ASP A 36 -9.59 19.47 18.73
N SER A 37 -9.07 18.61 17.86
CA SER A 37 -8.41 17.40 18.30
C SER A 37 -7.17 17.92 18.99
N GLY A 38 -7.00 17.63 20.27
CA GLY A 38 -5.80 17.97 21.05
C GLY A 38 -4.51 17.33 20.50
N THR A 39 -4.48 16.99 19.22
CA THR A 39 -3.38 16.41 18.45
C THR A 39 -2.99 17.30 17.28
N PHE A 40 -1.69 17.37 17.00
CA PHE A 40 -1.10 17.97 15.81
C PHE A 40 -0.52 16.85 14.95
N LYS A 41 -1.21 16.53 13.85
CA LYS A 41 -0.84 15.42 12.96
C LYS A 41 0.21 15.88 11.95
N VAL A 42 1.40 15.31 12.01
CA VAL A 42 2.51 15.71 11.16
C VAL A 42 2.86 14.59 10.18
N GLY A 43 2.80 14.90 8.89
CA GLY A 43 3.23 13.99 7.83
C GLY A 43 4.74 14.03 7.61
N MET A 44 5.34 12.85 7.53
CA MET A 44 6.75 12.62 7.15
C MET A 44 6.94 11.17 6.71
N GLU A 45 8.04 10.88 6.00
CA GLU A 45 8.33 9.53 5.50
C GLU A 45 8.76 8.56 6.61
N ALA A 46 9.37 9.08 7.68
CA ALA A 46 10.03 8.29 8.71
C ALA A 46 11.04 7.27 8.13
N GLY A 47 11.74 7.67 7.06
CA GLY A 47 12.74 6.90 6.32
C GLY A 47 13.88 7.77 5.76
N TYR A 48 13.96 9.03 6.17
CA TYR A 48 14.93 10.03 5.74
C TYR A 48 15.82 10.49 6.90
N ALA A 49 16.69 9.60 7.41
CA ALA A 49 17.67 9.98 8.43
C ALA A 49 18.69 10.99 7.87
N PRO A 50 19.13 12.00 8.66
CA PRO A 50 18.88 12.22 10.09
C PRO A 50 17.62 13.07 10.37
N PHE A 51 16.88 13.45 9.34
CA PHE A 51 15.71 14.32 9.47
C PHE A 51 14.53 13.61 10.12
N ASN A 52 14.16 12.43 9.63
CA ASN A 52 13.12 11.60 10.21
C ASN A 52 13.35 10.12 9.90
N TRP A 53 13.33 9.24 10.90
CA TRP A 53 13.42 7.78 10.72
C TRP A 53 12.44 7.05 11.65
N THR A 54 12.18 5.77 11.38
CA THR A 54 11.38 4.92 12.28
C THR A 54 12.30 4.14 13.23
N GLN A 55 11.87 3.95 14.46
CA GLN A 55 12.55 3.11 15.45
C GLN A 55 11.52 2.34 16.27
N THR A 56 11.95 1.25 16.89
CA THR A 56 11.06 0.34 17.63
C THR A 56 10.77 0.78 19.07
N THR A 57 11.53 1.74 19.60
CA THR A 57 11.43 2.21 20.98
C THR A 57 11.07 3.70 21.05
N SER A 58 10.60 4.18 22.20
CA SER A 58 10.37 5.61 22.44
C SER A 58 11.63 6.38 22.85
N ALA A 59 12.82 5.79 22.69
CA ALA A 59 14.09 6.41 23.07
C ALA A 59 14.32 7.75 22.35
N ASN A 60 15.15 8.62 22.92
CA ASN A 60 15.56 9.89 22.30
C ASN A 60 14.37 10.79 21.91
N ASN A 61 13.34 10.83 22.76
CA ASN A 61 12.12 11.63 22.54
C ASN A 61 11.35 11.29 21.25
N ALA A 62 11.41 10.03 20.81
CA ALA A 62 10.67 9.60 19.63
C ALA A 62 9.14 9.70 19.83
N VAL A 63 8.43 10.00 18.75
CA VAL A 63 6.98 10.22 18.74
C VAL A 63 6.28 9.03 18.12
N LYS A 64 5.16 8.58 18.71
CA LYS A 64 4.40 7.44 18.19
C LYS A 64 3.92 7.68 16.76
N ILE A 65 4.12 6.69 15.90
CA ILE A 65 3.53 6.68 14.55
C ILE A 65 2.07 6.21 14.63
N GLN A 66 1.17 6.96 14.02
CA GLN A 66 -0.25 6.63 13.99
C GLN A 66 -0.47 5.25 13.32
N GLY A 67 -1.29 4.41 13.96
CA GLY A 67 -1.67 3.10 13.41
C GLY A 67 -0.56 2.05 13.46
N SER A 68 0.54 2.29 14.20
CA SER A 68 1.69 1.39 14.27
C SER A 68 2.24 1.28 15.71
N GLN A 69 3.07 0.27 16.01
CA GLN A 69 3.75 0.19 17.32
C GLN A 69 5.11 0.89 17.35
N GLU A 70 5.56 1.40 16.20
CA GLU A 70 6.81 2.09 16.03
C GLU A 70 6.72 3.57 16.42
N TYR A 71 7.89 4.20 16.50
CA TYR A 71 8.06 5.60 16.82
C TYR A 71 8.91 6.26 15.72
N ALA A 72 8.59 7.50 15.38
CA ALA A 72 9.42 8.33 14.52
C ALA A 72 10.37 9.16 15.37
N ASN A 73 11.60 9.34 14.91
CA ASN A 73 12.57 10.23 15.54
C ASN A 73 13.38 10.98 14.48
N GLY A 74 14.18 11.95 14.90
CA GLY A 74 15.03 12.79 14.05
C GLY A 74 14.74 14.26 14.18
N TYR A 75 15.51 15.05 13.44
CA TYR A 75 15.46 16.51 13.49
C TYR A 75 14.05 17.06 13.27
N ASP A 76 13.35 16.59 12.24
CA ASP A 76 11.97 16.98 11.90
C ASP A 76 11.00 16.66 13.03
N VAL A 77 11.20 15.52 13.71
CA VAL A 77 10.36 15.10 14.84
C VAL A 77 10.58 16.02 16.03
N GLN A 78 11.81 16.46 16.31
CA GLN A 78 12.06 17.40 17.39
C GLN A 78 11.46 18.79 17.09
N ILE A 79 11.50 19.23 15.83
CA ILE A 79 10.81 20.44 15.39
C ILE A 79 9.29 20.27 15.53
N ALA A 80 8.73 19.14 15.10
CA ALA A 80 7.31 18.82 15.24
C ALA A 80 6.84 18.85 16.71
N ARG A 81 7.65 18.32 17.64
CA ARG A 81 7.39 18.37 19.09
C ARG A 81 7.34 19.80 19.62
N LYS A 82 8.31 20.64 19.23
CA LYS A 82 8.34 22.06 19.63
C LYS A 82 7.12 22.81 19.10
N VAL A 83 6.78 22.60 17.83
CA VAL A 83 5.57 23.19 17.20
C VAL A 83 4.32 22.75 17.95
N ALA A 84 4.13 21.45 18.16
CA ALA A 84 2.96 20.94 18.86
C ALA A 84 2.85 21.51 20.28
N LYS A 85 3.96 21.63 21.01
CA LYS A 85 3.99 22.26 22.34
C LYS A 85 3.53 23.73 22.29
N ALA A 86 4.01 24.51 21.32
CA ALA A 86 3.58 25.90 21.12
C ALA A 86 2.10 26.01 20.73
N LEU A 87 1.57 25.02 20.01
CA LEU A 87 0.17 24.93 19.65
C LEU A 87 -0.72 24.33 20.77
N HIS A 88 -0.16 23.95 21.92
CA HIS A 88 -0.85 23.23 23.00
C HIS A 88 -1.51 21.92 22.53
N LYS A 89 -0.85 21.21 21.62
CA LYS A 89 -1.32 19.95 21.04
C LYS A 89 -0.32 18.81 21.27
N LYS A 90 -0.81 17.58 21.29
CA LYS A 90 0.00 16.36 21.29
C LYS A 90 0.45 16.05 19.87
N VAL A 91 1.74 15.96 19.62
CA VAL A 91 2.23 15.55 18.30
C VAL A 91 1.87 14.09 18.01
N VAL A 92 1.39 13.82 16.81
CA VAL A 92 1.18 12.48 16.26
C VAL A 92 1.85 12.43 14.89
N VAL A 93 2.73 11.47 14.67
CA VAL A 93 3.38 11.31 13.36
C VAL A 93 2.52 10.43 12.47
N VAL A 94 2.26 10.90 11.26
CA VAL A 94 1.50 10.18 10.23
C VAL A 94 2.48 9.82 9.12
N LYS A 95 3.06 8.62 9.22
CA LYS A 95 4.06 8.13 8.28
C LYS A 95 3.49 8.09 6.87
N THR A 96 4.03 8.84 5.92
CA THR A 96 3.47 9.00 4.57
C THR A 96 4.59 9.07 3.56
N SER A 97 4.48 8.34 2.44
CA SER A 97 5.45 8.43 1.34
C SER A 97 5.56 9.86 0.81
N TRP A 98 6.72 10.22 0.24
CA TRP A 98 7.02 11.58 -0.22
C TRP A 98 5.91 12.22 -1.08
N ASP A 99 5.53 11.54 -2.16
CA ASP A 99 4.50 12.03 -3.08
C ASP A 99 3.10 12.06 -2.45
N GLY A 100 2.87 11.27 -1.39
CA GLY A 100 1.64 11.26 -0.62
C GLY A 100 1.50 12.43 0.37
N LEU A 101 2.58 13.15 0.68
CA LEU A 101 2.56 14.23 1.67
C LEU A 101 1.67 15.42 1.26
N PRO A 102 1.81 16.03 0.06
CA PRO A 102 0.92 17.12 -0.34
C PRO A 102 -0.56 16.70 -0.41
N PRO A 103 -0.94 15.57 -1.04
CA PRO A 103 -2.32 15.10 -1.03
C PRO A 103 -2.87 14.88 0.38
N ALA A 104 -2.09 14.27 1.29
CA ALA A 104 -2.50 14.06 2.67
C ALA A 104 -2.77 15.38 3.42
N LEU A 105 -1.97 16.41 3.15
CA LEU A 105 -2.16 17.74 3.74
C LEU A 105 -3.41 18.43 3.20
N THR A 106 -3.60 18.42 1.89
CA THR A 106 -4.75 19.07 1.23
C THR A 106 -6.05 18.35 1.52
N SER A 107 -6.02 17.03 1.73
CA SER A 107 -7.20 16.24 2.10
C SER A 107 -7.51 16.26 3.60
N GLY A 108 -6.71 16.97 4.42
CA GLY A 108 -6.91 17.08 5.88
C GLY A 108 -6.57 15.80 6.66
N LYS A 109 -5.78 14.87 6.10
CA LYS A 109 -5.28 13.69 6.82
C LYS A 109 -4.19 14.07 7.83
N ILE A 110 -3.41 15.09 7.49
CA ILE A 110 -2.36 15.69 8.33
C ILE A 110 -2.59 17.20 8.44
N ASP A 111 -2.04 17.80 9.49
CA ASP A 111 -2.10 19.25 9.75
C ASP A 111 -0.91 19.99 9.16
N ALA A 112 0.25 19.35 9.13
CA ALA A 112 1.48 19.92 8.59
C ALA A 112 2.39 18.84 8.00
N ILE A 113 3.27 19.25 7.08
CA ILE A 113 4.37 18.45 6.56
C ILE A 113 5.66 18.96 7.19
N ILE A 114 6.36 18.11 7.94
CA ILE A 114 7.70 18.39 8.47
C ILE A 114 8.57 17.20 8.08
N ALA A 115 9.16 17.28 6.89
CA ALA A 115 9.78 16.16 6.21
C ALA A 115 11.00 16.58 5.35
N GLY A 116 11.66 17.69 5.70
CA GLY A 116 12.73 18.26 4.87
C GLY A 116 12.24 18.83 3.54
N MET A 117 11.06 19.47 3.52
CA MET A 117 10.45 19.96 2.28
C MET A 117 10.86 21.41 1.96
N SER A 118 11.51 21.60 0.81
CA SER A 118 11.79 22.95 0.28
C SER A 118 10.54 23.63 -0.31
N PRO A 119 10.35 24.94 -0.08
CA PRO A 119 9.17 25.67 -0.51
C PRO A 119 9.30 26.20 -1.94
N THR A 120 9.43 25.28 -2.90
CA THR A 120 9.62 25.59 -4.32
C THR A 120 8.41 26.34 -4.90
N PRO A 121 8.59 27.13 -5.98
CA PRO A 121 7.50 27.88 -6.60
C PRO A 121 6.30 27.00 -7.00
N ASP A 122 6.56 25.79 -7.50
CA ASP A 122 5.50 24.85 -7.89
C ASP A 122 4.71 24.33 -6.70
N ARG A 123 5.38 23.98 -5.58
CA ARG A 123 4.68 23.55 -4.36
C ARG A 123 3.87 24.69 -3.74
N ARG A 124 4.36 25.93 -3.84
CA ARG A 124 3.62 27.12 -3.41
C ARG A 124 2.33 27.35 -4.21
N LYS A 125 2.11 26.69 -5.34
CA LYS A 125 0.81 26.75 -6.04
C LYS A 125 -0.26 25.96 -5.28
N THR A 126 0.11 24.86 -4.64
CA THR A 126 -0.84 23.92 -4.01
C THR A 126 -0.92 24.05 -2.49
N ILE A 127 0.20 24.34 -1.82
CA ILE A 127 0.29 24.46 -0.36
C ILE A 127 0.99 25.76 0.06
N ASP A 128 0.97 26.07 1.35
CA ASP A 128 1.70 27.19 1.95
C ASP A 128 2.89 26.68 2.77
N PHE A 129 3.79 27.57 3.16
CA PHE A 129 4.98 27.23 3.93
C PHE A 129 5.25 28.22 5.06
N SER A 130 5.80 27.71 6.16
CA SER A 130 6.40 28.51 7.23
C SER A 130 7.71 29.18 6.79
N ASN A 131 8.27 29.98 7.69
CA ASN A 131 9.68 30.35 7.67
C ASN A 131 10.56 29.09 7.77
N PRO A 132 11.80 29.13 7.27
CA PRO A 132 12.62 27.94 7.22
C PRO A 132 13.09 27.52 8.62
N TYR A 133 12.96 26.23 8.89
CA TYR A 133 13.44 25.61 10.13
C TYR A 133 14.85 25.02 9.97
N TYR A 134 15.30 24.78 8.74
CA TYR A 134 16.67 24.38 8.42
C TYR A 134 17.12 24.99 7.09
N ILE A 135 18.41 25.27 6.94
CA ILE A 135 19.02 25.73 5.68
C ILE A 135 20.07 24.71 5.31
N SER A 136 19.93 24.13 4.12
CA SER A 136 20.82 23.10 3.64
C SER A 136 21.67 23.58 2.47
N ASN A 137 22.70 22.81 2.15
CA ASN A 137 23.48 22.96 0.92
C ASN A 137 23.51 21.61 0.20
N LEU A 138 23.43 21.66 -1.12
CA LEU A 138 23.53 20.46 -1.94
C LEU A 138 24.97 19.96 -2.03
N THR A 139 25.12 18.64 -2.07
CA THR A 139 26.33 17.86 -2.25
C THR A 139 26.06 16.73 -3.25
N MET A 140 27.07 15.93 -3.54
CA MET A 140 26.97 14.70 -4.29
C MET A 140 27.41 13.55 -3.40
N VAL A 141 26.63 12.47 -3.32
CA VAL A 141 27.06 11.21 -2.70
C VAL A 141 27.57 10.27 -3.79
N VAL A 142 28.73 9.67 -3.55
CA VAL A 142 29.43 8.77 -4.47
C VAL A 142 30.01 7.57 -3.73
N ARG A 143 30.41 6.53 -4.45
CA ARG A 143 31.24 5.46 -3.86
C ARG A 143 32.68 5.95 -3.67
N LYS A 144 33.33 5.54 -2.58
CA LYS A 144 34.73 5.87 -2.26
C LYS A 144 35.73 5.31 -3.27
N ASP A 145 35.41 4.18 -3.89
CA ASP A 145 36.23 3.55 -4.93
C ASP A 145 36.00 4.14 -6.34
N SER A 146 35.04 5.07 -6.49
CA SER A 146 34.73 5.67 -7.79
C SER A 146 35.80 6.66 -8.23
N LYS A 147 35.95 6.83 -9.54
CA LYS A 147 36.81 7.87 -10.13
C LYS A 147 36.38 9.31 -9.74
N TYR A 148 35.16 9.49 -9.24
CA TYR A 148 34.61 10.78 -8.80
C TYR A 148 34.83 11.08 -7.32
N ALA A 149 35.40 10.15 -6.53
CA ALA A 149 35.65 10.32 -5.09
C ALA A 149 36.50 11.55 -4.74
N LYS A 150 37.33 12.02 -5.68
CA LYS A 150 38.20 13.20 -5.51
C LYS A 150 37.64 14.48 -6.14
N ALA A 151 36.40 14.47 -6.64
CA ALA A 151 35.76 15.62 -7.25
C ALA A 151 35.76 16.84 -6.31
N LYS A 152 35.94 18.03 -6.87
CA LYS A 152 35.90 19.33 -6.16
C LYS A 152 34.96 20.32 -6.82
N SER A 153 34.48 20.04 -8.03
CA SER A 153 33.50 20.83 -8.75
C SER A 153 32.38 19.96 -9.30
N ILE A 154 31.18 20.53 -9.47
CA ILE A 154 30.10 19.86 -10.20
C ILE A 154 30.53 19.49 -11.63
N ALA A 155 31.47 20.22 -12.23
CA ALA A 155 31.99 19.94 -13.57
C ALA A 155 32.77 18.60 -13.66
N ASP A 156 33.29 18.10 -12.54
CA ASP A 156 34.07 16.85 -12.50
C ASP A 156 33.20 15.61 -12.75
N PHE A 157 31.88 15.76 -12.71
CA PHE A 157 30.89 14.70 -12.95
C PHE A 157 30.52 14.53 -14.43
N LYS A 158 31.34 15.05 -15.34
CA LYS A 158 31.14 14.83 -16.78
C LYS A 158 31.18 13.32 -17.09
N GLY A 159 30.12 12.83 -17.73
CA GLY A 159 29.93 11.41 -18.07
C GLY A 159 29.49 10.53 -16.90
N ALA A 160 29.26 11.08 -15.70
CA ALA A 160 28.74 10.33 -14.57
C ALA A 160 27.25 10.03 -14.75
N LYS A 161 26.82 8.84 -14.33
CA LYS A 161 25.40 8.50 -14.17
C LYS A 161 24.87 9.07 -12.87
N ILE A 162 24.10 10.16 -12.93
CA ILE A 162 23.63 10.88 -11.74
C ILE A 162 22.10 10.88 -11.70
N THR A 163 21.55 10.63 -10.52
CA THR A 163 20.12 10.78 -10.22
C THR A 163 19.90 11.66 -8.98
N ALA A 164 18.64 11.88 -8.64
CA ALA A 164 18.20 12.47 -7.38
C ALA A 164 16.75 12.06 -7.10
N GLN A 165 16.22 12.46 -5.94
CA GLN A 165 14.84 12.13 -5.57
C GLN A 165 13.82 12.80 -6.50
N LEU A 166 12.80 12.05 -6.90
CA LEU A 166 11.68 12.51 -7.72
C LEU A 166 10.96 13.68 -7.04
N SER A 167 10.42 14.59 -7.86
CA SER A 167 9.65 15.74 -7.38
C SER A 167 10.44 16.70 -6.48
N THR A 168 11.78 16.74 -6.57
CA THR A 168 12.66 17.65 -5.80
C THR A 168 13.51 18.56 -6.68
N TYR A 169 14.01 19.65 -6.08
CA TYR A 169 14.97 20.52 -6.77
C TYR A 169 16.29 19.82 -7.06
N HIS A 170 16.70 18.84 -6.25
CA HIS A 170 17.91 18.05 -6.44
C HIS A 170 17.99 17.45 -7.84
N TYR A 171 16.87 16.92 -8.33
CA TYR A 171 16.79 16.36 -9.67
C TYR A 171 16.91 17.43 -10.76
N GLN A 172 16.42 18.65 -10.50
CA GLN A 172 16.59 19.79 -11.38
C GLN A 172 18.05 20.30 -11.35
N ALA A 173 18.70 20.28 -10.19
CA ALA A 173 20.08 20.73 -10.00
C ALA A 173 21.09 19.95 -10.86
N ILE A 174 20.79 18.68 -11.22
CA ILE A 174 21.59 17.88 -12.15
C ILE A 174 21.77 18.59 -13.50
N ASN A 175 20.81 19.40 -13.94
CA ASN A 175 20.90 20.15 -15.21
C ASN A 175 22.06 21.16 -15.21
N GLN A 176 22.61 21.51 -14.05
CA GLN A 176 23.79 22.37 -13.94
C GLN A 176 25.10 21.64 -14.32
N ILE A 177 25.09 20.31 -14.35
CA ILE A 177 26.26 19.47 -14.64
C ILE A 177 26.36 19.24 -16.15
N LYS A 178 27.39 19.82 -16.78
CA LYS A 178 27.59 19.68 -18.23
C LYS A 178 28.09 18.28 -18.59
N GLY A 179 27.38 17.61 -19.49
CA GLY A 179 27.77 16.30 -20.04
C GLY A 179 27.56 15.13 -19.07
N VAL A 180 26.72 15.30 -18.05
CA VAL A 180 26.28 14.21 -17.16
C VAL A 180 25.29 13.28 -17.88
N VAL A 181 25.28 12.01 -17.51
CA VAL A 181 24.19 11.09 -17.86
C VAL A 181 23.15 11.19 -16.75
N LYS A 182 22.07 11.95 -17.01
CA LYS A 182 20.98 12.13 -16.06
C LYS A 182 20.07 10.90 -16.10
N GLU A 183 20.19 10.07 -15.07
CA GLU A 183 19.37 8.86 -14.89
C GLU A 183 17.97 9.22 -14.39
N PRO A 184 16.95 8.34 -14.58
CA PRO A 184 15.62 8.56 -14.04
C PRO A 184 15.63 8.85 -12.54
N ALA A 185 14.80 9.80 -12.11
CA ALA A 185 14.64 10.13 -10.70
C ALA A 185 14.12 8.91 -9.91
N MET A 186 14.55 8.79 -8.66
CA MET A 186 14.16 7.70 -7.76
C MET A 186 13.23 8.20 -6.66
N ASN A 187 12.42 7.32 -6.08
CA ASN A 187 11.36 7.74 -5.16
C ASN A 187 11.88 8.28 -3.82
N ASP A 188 13.00 7.75 -3.34
CA ASP A 188 13.54 8.06 -2.01
C ASP A 188 15.07 7.87 -1.93
N PHE A 189 15.68 8.41 -0.87
CA PHE A 189 17.13 8.28 -0.61
C PHE A 189 17.59 6.83 -0.38
N PRO A 190 16.86 5.98 0.36
CA PRO A 190 17.18 4.58 0.47
C PRO A 190 17.39 3.88 -0.89
N ALA A 191 16.48 4.05 -1.85
CA ALA A 191 16.59 3.49 -3.19
C ALA A 191 17.82 4.01 -3.95
N MET A 192 18.15 5.30 -3.81
CA MET A 192 19.36 5.89 -4.43
C MET A 192 20.65 5.30 -3.86
N ARG A 193 20.71 5.00 -2.56
CA ARG A 193 21.87 4.35 -1.94
C ARG A 193 22.08 2.95 -2.48
N VAL A 194 21.00 2.18 -2.69
CA VAL A 194 21.07 0.86 -3.34
C VAL A 194 21.62 0.96 -4.75
N ALA A 195 21.06 1.87 -5.55
CA ALA A 195 21.50 2.04 -6.92
C ALA A 195 22.97 2.48 -7.01
N LEU A 196 23.42 3.29 -6.04
CA LEU A 196 24.81 3.71 -5.94
C LEU A 196 25.71 2.55 -5.54
N GLU A 197 25.32 1.75 -4.56
CA GLU A 197 26.08 0.58 -4.10
C GLU A 197 26.17 -0.51 -5.18
N SER A 198 25.10 -0.73 -5.94
CA SER A 198 25.07 -1.72 -7.02
C SER A 198 25.81 -1.29 -8.29
N GLY A 199 26.27 -0.04 -8.37
CA GLY A 199 26.91 0.49 -9.58
C GLY A 199 25.94 0.89 -10.70
N THR A 200 24.63 0.90 -10.42
CA THR A 200 23.61 1.37 -11.39
C THR A 200 23.79 2.86 -11.69
N ILE A 201 24.16 3.64 -10.66
CA ILE A 201 24.53 5.06 -10.75
C ILE A 201 25.96 5.28 -10.22
N ASP A 202 26.55 6.40 -10.61
CA ASP A 202 27.86 6.85 -10.14
C ASP A 202 27.77 7.82 -8.96
N GLY A 203 26.62 8.48 -8.81
CA GLY A 203 26.32 9.36 -7.69
C GLY A 203 24.88 9.85 -7.68
N TYR A 204 24.46 10.44 -6.58
CA TYR A 204 23.18 11.13 -6.49
C TYR A 204 23.31 12.47 -5.78
N VAL A 205 22.48 13.43 -6.17
CA VAL A 205 22.44 14.76 -5.55
C VAL A 205 21.65 14.68 -4.26
N SER A 206 22.25 15.18 -3.18
CA SER A 206 21.64 15.23 -1.85
C SER A 206 22.09 16.46 -1.08
N GLU A 207 21.68 16.57 0.16
CA GLU A 207 22.07 17.58 1.13
C GLU A 207 23.23 17.07 1.99
N VAL A 208 24.04 18.00 2.51
CA VAL A 208 25.17 17.63 3.38
C VAL A 208 24.77 16.73 4.56
N PRO A 209 23.67 16.97 5.32
CA PRO A 209 23.28 16.05 6.39
C PRO A 209 22.93 14.64 5.91
N GLU A 210 22.28 14.51 4.75
CA GLU A 210 22.00 13.22 4.14
C GLU A 210 23.30 12.52 3.74
N GLY A 211 24.25 13.26 3.16
CA GLY A 211 25.56 12.74 2.76
C GLY A 211 26.39 12.26 3.96
N ILE A 212 26.35 12.98 5.08
CA ILE A 212 26.96 12.54 6.36
C ILE A 212 26.31 11.24 6.81
N THR A 213 24.97 11.15 6.74
CA THR A 213 24.25 9.93 7.08
C THR A 213 24.61 8.78 6.15
N ALA A 214 24.75 9.01 4.83
CA ALA A 214 25.16 7.99 3.87
C ALA A 214 26.56 7.44 4.18
N GLU A 215 27.52 8.31 4.50
CA GLU A 215 28.88 7.91 4.86
C GLU A 215 28.95 7.17 6.21
N ARG A 216 28.18 7.61 7.22
CA ARG A 216 28.08 6.91 8.51
C ARG A 216 27.41 5.54 8.39
N ALA A 217 26.40 5.46 7.54
CA ALA A 217 25.59 4.28 7.30
C ALA A 217 26.27 3.22 6.44
N ASN A 218 27.14 3.62 5.53
CA ASN A 218 27.87 2.70 4.68
C ASN A 218 29.29 3.24 4.48
N PRO A 219 30.32 2.58 5.05
CA PRO A 219 31.69 3.07 4.98
C PRO A 219 32.24 3.12 3.54
N ASN A 220 31.59 2.46 2.57
CA ASN A 220 31.95 2.51 1.15
C ASN A 220 31.42 3.75 0.42
N LEU A 221 30.50 4.50 1.03
CA LEU A 221 29.95 5.73 0.49
C LEU A 221 30.63 6.95 1.09
N MET A 222 30.69 8.03 0.33
CA MET A 222 31.15 9.34 0.80
C MET A 222 30.36 10.45 0.12
N TYR A 223 30.32 11.61 0.74
CA TYR A 223 29.80 12.82 0.12
C TYR A 223 30.92 13.78 -0.29
N ILE A 224 30.65 14.59 -1.32
CA ILE A 224 31.65 15.47 -1.91
C ILE A 224 31.63 16.86 -1.29
N HIS A 225 32.77 17.24 -0.73
CA HIS A 225 33.06 18.62 -0.38
C HIS A 225 33.52 19.40 -1.60
N PHE A 226 32.58 20.09 -2.24
CA PHE A 226 32.89 21.02 -3.32
C PHE A 226 33.77 22.17 -2.81
N ALA A 227 34.72 22.60 -3.66
CA ALA A 227 35.46 23.82 -3.41
C ALA A 227 34.51 25.04 -3.38
N LYS A 228 34.90 26.09 -2.67
CA LYS A 228 34.07 27.30 -2.50
C LYS A 228 33.63 27.84 -3.88
N GLY A 229 32.32 27.95 -4.09
CA GLY A 229 31.73 28.43 -5.35
C GLY A 229 31.73 27.44 -6.52
N GLN A 230 32.20 26.20 -6.31
CA GLN A 230 32.26 25.13 -7.33
C GLN A 230 31.13 24.09 -7.19
N GLY A 231 30.27 24.25 -6.18
CA GLY A 231 29.09 23.41 -5.97
C GLY A 231 27.88 23.83 -6.82
N PHE A 232 26.71 23.29 -6.47
CA PHE A 232 25.44 23.68 -7.07
C PHE A 232 25.08 25.13 -6.73
N LYS A 233 24.55 25.86 -7.71
CA LYS A 233 23.92 27.16 -7.48
C LYS A 233 22.48 26.95 -7.07
N THR A 234 22.08 27.49 -5.94
CA THR A 234 20.74 27.28 -5.37
C THR A 234 20.19 28.58 -4.82
N ASP A 235 18.88 28.79 -4.97
CA ASP A 235 18.17 29.85 -4.29
C ASP A 235 17.67 29.37 -2.91
N ALA A 236 17.29 30.33 -2.06
CA ALA A 236 16.72 30.02 -0.75
C ALA A 236 15.46 29.11 -0.84
N SER A 237 14.67 29.20 -1.91
CA SER A 237 13.51 28.31 -2.12
C SER A 237 13.87 26.86 -2.41
N ASP A 238 15.11 26.60 -2.79
CA ASP A 238 15.57 25.29 -3.28
C ASP A 238 16.12 24.44 -2.13
N THR A 239 16.82 25.07 -1.18
CA THR A 239 17.54 24.35 -0.11
C THR A 239 17.10 24.71 1.31
N ASN A 240 16.23 25.71 1.49
CA ASN A 240 15.65 25.97 2.79
C ASN A 240 14.51 24.99 3.07
N LEU A 241 14.57 24.28 4.19
CA LEU A 241 13.53 23.36 4.60
C LEU A 241 12.51 24.12 5.45
N ALA A 242 11.24 24.03 5.06
CA ALA A 242 10.13 24.72 5.70
C ALA A 242 8.98 23.75 6.02
N ILE A 243 8.13 24.14 6.97
CA ILE A 243 6.94 23.37 7.33
C ILE A 243 5.89 23.63 6.26
N GLY A 244 5.45 22.57 5.58
CA GLY A 244 4.34 22.64 4.63
C GLY A 244 3.01 22.71 5.37
N LEU A 245 2.17 23.67 5.01
CA LEU A 245 0.87 23.96 5.63
C LEU A 245 -0.20 24.11 4.55
N ARG A 246 -1.47 23.93 4.90
CA ARG A 246 -2.56 24.26 3.98
C ARG A 246 -2.54 25.76 3.65
N LYS A 247 -3.10 26.10 2.49
CA LYS A 247 -3.37 27.51 2.17
C LYS A 247 -4.19 28.16 3.28
N ASN A 248 -3.74 29.33 3.73
CA ASN A 248 -4.38 30.11 4.78
C ASN A 248 -4.50 29.37 6.13
N ASP A 249 -3.57 28.44 6.45
CA ASP A 249 -3.61 27.75 7.75
C ASP A 249 -3.48 28.74 8.92
N PRO A 250 -4.40 28.74 9.90
CA PRO A 250 -4.42 29.72 10.97
C PRO A 250 -3.21 29.60 11.92
N ASN A 251 -2.53 28.45 11.93
CA ASN A 251 -1.38 28.23 12.81
C ASN A 251 -0.08 28.81 12.25
N LYS A 252 -0.06 29.25 10.98
CA LYS A 252 1.18 29.68 10.30
C LYS A 252 1.91 30.80 11.05
N ALA A 253 1.19 31.82 11.52
CA ALA A 253 1.80 32.94 12.26
C ALA A 253 2.47 32.46 13.56
N LYS A 254 1.74 31.69 14.37
CA LYS A 254 2.24 31.12 15.63
C LYS A 254 3.41 30.16 15.42
N ILE A 255 3.39 29.38 14.33
CA ILE A 255 4.52 28.52 13.93
C ILE A 255 5.74 29.38 13.60
N ASN A 256 5.57 30.45 12.83
CA ASN A 256 6.68 31.33 12.45
C ASN A 256 7.29 32.06 13.66
N GLU A 257 6.46 32.50 14.61
CA GLU A 257 6.91 33.08 15.88
C GLU A 257 7.79 32.09 16.66
N LEU A 258 7.34 30.83 16.80
CA LEU A 258 8.16 29.78 17.43
C LEU A 258 9.47 29.54 16.67
N LEU A 259 9.43 29.41 15.34
CA LEU A 259 10.63 29.12 14.55
C LEU A 259 11.68 30.23 14.67
N ALA A 260 11.26 31.47 14.91
CA ALA A 260 12.14 32.61 15.18
C ALA A 260 12.82 32.52 16.56
N THR A 261 12.22 31.85 17.55
CA THR A 261 12.86 31.67 18.86
C THR A 261 13.93 30.58 18.88
N ILE A 262 13.96 29.68 17.88
CA ILE A 262 14.95 28.59 17.80
C ILE A 262 16.24 29.14 17.19
N SER A 263 17.23 29.38 18.06
CA SER A 263 18.55 29.92 17.67
C SER A 263 19.31 29.00 16.72
N SER A 264 20.24 29.55 15.92
CA SER A 264 21.10 28.77 15.02
C SER A 264 21.94 27.72 15.77
N LYS A 265 22.37 28.02 17.01
CA LYS A 265 23.09 27.09 17.87
C LYS A 265 22.23 25.90 18.27
N GLU A 266 20.98 26.15 18.65
CA GLU A 266 20.02 25.10 18.98
C GLU A 266 19.68 24.24 17.76
N ARG A 267 19.50 24.86 16.58
CA ARG A 267 19.29 24.12 15.31
C ARG A 267 20.47 23.19 15.01
N ALA A 268 21.71 23.66 15.17
CA ALA A 268 22.90 22.84 14.97
C ALA A 268 22.99 21.70 15.99
N GLN A 269 22.70 21.97 17.26
CA GLN A 269 22.69 20.96 18.31
C GLN A 269 21.68 19.85 18.03
N LEU A 270 20.43 20.20 17.70
CA LEU A 270 19.39 19.23 17.35
C LEU A 270 19.78 18.37 16.14
N MET A 271 20.47 18.94 15.16
CA MET A 271 20.94 18.19 13.99
C MET A 271 22.06 17.23 14.36
N ASN A 272 23.04 17.67 15.15
CA ASN A 272 24.11 16.80 15.62
C ASN A 272 23.57 15.63 16.46
N GLU A 273 22.65 15.92 17.39
CA GLU A 273 21.96 14.89 18.16
C GLU A 273 21.20 13.91 17.27
N ALA A 274 20.54 14.38 16.20
CA ALA A 274 19.84 13.51 15.27
C ALA A 274 20.81 12.63 14.46
N VAL A 275 21.93 13.19 14.03
CA VAL A 275 22.99 12.50 13.28
C VAL A 275 23.73 11.47 14.14
N ASP A 276 23.85 11.69 15.44
CA ASP A 276 24.46 10.75 16.39
C ASP A 276 23.49 9.66 16.84
N ASN A 277 22.19 9.97 16.95
CA ASN A 277 21.16 9.01 17.38
C ASN A 277 20.52 8.20 16.25
N GLN A 278 20.83 8.51 14.99
CA GLN A 278 20.25 7.80 13.86
C GLN A 278 20.68 6.32 13.84
N PRO A 279 19.90 5.45 13.17
CA PRO A 279 20.30 4.07 12.97
C PRO A 279 21.62 4.00 12.19
N SER A 280 22.54 3.16 12.64
CA SER A 280 23.81 2.87 11.97
C SER A 280 23.95 1.37 11.71
N THR A 281 24.78 1.02 10.74
CA THR A 281 25.17 -0.36 10.40
C THR A 281 26.21 -0.88 11.38
N GLU A 282 25.86 -1.06 12.65
CA GLU A 282 26.67 -1.93 13.51
C GLU A 282 26.20 -3.38 13.34
N SER A 283 27.00 -4.18 12.63
CA SER A 283 26.90 -5.63 12.77
C SER A 283 28.26 -6.30 12.60
N ASN A 284 29.01 -6.36 13.69
CA ASN A 284 29.91 -7.49 13.90
C ASN A 284 29.03 -8.71 14.20
N GLY A 285 28.59 -9.44 13.17
CA GLY A 285 27.75 -10.63 13.34
C GLY A 285 27.02 -11.09 12.07
N ASN A 286 26.17 -12.11 12.20
CA ASN A 286 25.32 -12.59 11.12
C ASN A 286 24.17 -11.60 10.87
N TRP A 287 24.16 -10.98 9.69
CA TRP A 287 23.17 -9.99 9.24
C TRP A 287 21.72 -10.45 9.45
N PHE A 288 21.43 -11.75 9.26
CA PHE A 288 20.08 -12.29 9.37
C PHE A 288 19.60 -12.22 10.82
N ILE A 289 20.45 -12.63 11.76
CA ILE A 289 20.15 -12.61 13.19
C ILE A 289 19.98 -11.15 13.66
N ALA A 290 20.82 -10.24 13.17
CA ALA A 290 20.73 -8.83 13.50
C ALA A 290 19.39 -8.22 13.06
N ILE A 291 19.00 -8.42 11.80
CA ILE A 291 17.72 -7.92 11.27
C ILE A 291 16.54 -8.56 12.01
N MET A 292 16.54 -9.88 12.19
CA MET A 292 15.44 -10.58 12.85
C MET A 292 15.27 -10.20 14.32
N LYS A 293 16.38 -9.99 15.04
CA LYS A 293 16.33 -9.58 16.45
C LYS A 293 15.79 -8.15 16.61
N GLN A 294 16.21 -7.23 15.74
CA GLN A 294 15.82 -5.82 15.85
C GLN A 294 14.45 -5.54 15.23
N TYR A 295 14.15 -6.13 14.07
CA TYR A 295 13.00 -5.80 13.23
C TYR A 295 12.01 -6.96 13.03
N GLY A 296 12.28 -8.16 13.55
CA GLY A 296 11.37 -9.31 13.48
C GLY A 296 9.93 -9.00 13.94
N PRO A 297 9.72 -8.29 15.07
CA PRO A 297 8.36 -7.90 15.50
C PRO A 297 7.65 -6.96 14.53
N MET A 298 8.40 -6.15 13.77
CA MET A 298 7.85 -5.27 12.74
C MET A 298 7.48 -6.07 11.48
N LEU A 299 8.35 -6.97 11.03
CA LEU A 299 8.08 -7.90 9.92
C LEU A 299 6.86 -8.79 10.21
N LEU A 300 6.73 -9.30 11.43
CA LEU A 300 5.59 -10.14 11.83
C LEU A 300 4.27 -9.37 11.81
N ARG A 301 4.28 -8.09 12.25
CA ARG A 301 3.08 -7.24 12.18
C ARG A 301 2.73 -6.86 10.75
N GLY A 302 3.71 -6.54 9.91
CA GLY A 302 3.51 -6.34 8.48
C GLY A 302 2.91 -7.57 7.79
N THR A 303 3.46 -8.76 8.10
CA THR A 303 2.93 -10.07 7.65
C THR A 303 1.48 -10.27 8.09
N GLY A 304 1.18 -10.00 9.38
CA GLY A 304 -0.18 -10.10 9.91
C GLY A 304 -1.16 -9.15 9.23
N MET A 305 -0.74 -7.93 8.92
CA MET A 305 -1.54 -6.96 8.17
C MET A 305 -1.79 -7.41 6.72
N THR A 306 -0.76 -7.92 6.03
CA THR A 306 -0.89 -8.52 4.70
C THR A 306 -1.93 -9.64 4.69
N LEU A 307 -1.87 -10.55 5.66
CA LEU A 307 -2.83 -11.66 5.79
C LEU A 307 -4.23 -11.17 6.15
N LEU A 308 -4.35 -10.18 7.04
CA LEU A 308 -5.64 -9.59 7.40
C LEU A 308 -6.34 -8.98 6.18
N ILE A 309 -5.62 -8.12 5.43
CA ILE A 309 -6.16 -7.43 4.26
C ILE A 309 -6.54 -8.43 3.18
N SER A 310 -5.65 -9.36 2.85
CA SER A 310 -5.90 -10.35 1.79
C SER A 310 -7.02 -11.31 2.16
N LEU A 311 -7.11 -11.77 3.41
CA LEU A 311 -8.15 -12.72 3.83
C LEU A 311 -9.52 -12.05 3.88
N VAL A 312 -9.64 -10.91 4.56
CA VAL A 312 -10.91 -10.18 4.66
C VAL A 312 -11.33 -9.67 3.28
N GLY A 313 -10.39 -9.13 2.50
CA GLY A 313 -10.63 -8.71 1.13
C GLY A 313 -11.14 -9.83 0.23
N THR A 314 -10.57 -11.03 0.37
CA THR A 314 -11.04 -12.20 -0.39
C THR A 314 -12.41 -12.70 0.08
N ILE A 315 -12.68 -12.74 1.39
CA ILE A 315 -13.98 -13.17 1.91
C ILE A 315 -15.09 -12.20 1.48
N VAL A 316 -14.89 -10.91 1.67
CA VAL A 316 -15.87 -9.88 1.28
C VAL A 316 -15.99 -9.81 -0.24
N GLY A 317 -14.85 -9.87 -0.96
CA GLY A 317 -14.82 -9.98 -2.41
C GLY A 317 -15.57 -11.19 -2.93
N PHE A 318 -15.46 -12.35 -2.27
CA PHE A 318 -16.20 -13.55 -2.63
C PHE A 318 -17.71 -13.34 -2.46
N ILE A 319 -18.15 -12.70 -1.37
CA ILE A 319 -19.56 -12.36 -1.17
C ILE A 319 -20.06 -11.41 -2.27
N ILE A 320 -19.28 -10.36 -2.58
CA ILE A 320 -19.61 -9.43 -3.68
C ILE A 320 -19.70 -10.18 -5.00
N GLY A 321 -18.67 -10.96 -5.34
CA GLY A 321 -18.59 -11.73 -6.58
C GLY A 321 -19.72 -12.74 -6.73
N LEU A 322 -20.10 -13.43 -5.65
CA LEU A 322 -21.23 -14.35 -5.62
C LEU A 322 -22.55 -13.62 -5.92
N LEU A 323 -22.80 -12.49 -5.24
CA LEU A 323 -24.01 -11.68 -5.46
C LEU A 323 -24.07 -11.16 -6.89
N VAL A 324 -22.97 -10.60 -7.39
CA VAL A 324 -22.88 -10.06 -8.76
C VAL A 324 -23.05 -11.16 -9.80
N GLY A 325 -22.41 -12.33 -9.60
CA GLY A 325 -22.50 -13.49 -10.49
C GLY A 325 -23.93 -14.06 -10.56
N ILE A 326 -24.60 -14.22 -9.42
CA ILE A 326 -26.01 -14.66 -9.35
C ILE A 326 -26.92 -13.66 -10.07
N ILE A 327 -26.71 -12.37 -9.79
CA ILE A 327 -27.50 -11.33 -10.44
C ILE A 327 -27.29 -11.48 -11.93
N ARG A 328 -26.08 -11.41 -12.49
CA ARG A 328 -25.86 -11.39 -13.94
C ARG A 328 -26.31 -12.65 -14.69
N THR A 329 -26.38 -13.81 -14.04
CA THR A 329 -26.86 -15.08 -14.64
C THR A 329 -28.38 -15.27 -14.60
N THR A 330 -29.12 -14.42 -13.90
CA THR A 330 -30.58 -14.52 -13.81
C THR A 330 -31.27 -14.29 -15.18
N PRO A 331 -32.22 -15.17 -15.60
CA PRO A 331 -32.98 -15.04 -16.85
C PRO A 331 -33.74 -13.72 -16.98
N LYS A 332 -33.96 -13.28 -18.23
CA LYS A 332 -34.68 -12.03 -18.52
C LYS A 332 -36.14 -12.11 -17.99
N PRO A 333 -36.60 -11.13 -17.18
CA PRO A 333 -37.96 -11.16 -16.64
C PRO A 333 -39.01 -11.02 -17.75
N LYS A 334 -40.19 -11.64 -17.56
CA LYS A 334 -41.29 -11.61 -18.55
C LYS A 334 -42.02 -10.26 -18.61
N LYS A 335 -42.03 -9.47 -17.53
CA LYS A 335 -42.71 -8.16 -17.44
C LYS A 335 -41.84 -7.02 -17.98
N LEU A 336 -42.40 -6.13 -18.82
CA LEU A 336 -41.68 -5.03 -19.47
C LEU A 336 -40.94 -4.10 -18.48
N GLY A 337 -41.61 -3.66 -17.40
CA GLY A 337 -40.99 -2.76 -16.40
C GLY A 337 -39.82 -3.41 -15.63
N GLN A 338 -39.90 -4.71 -15.37
CA GLN A 338 -38.81 -5.46 -14.72
C GLN A 338 -37.63 -5.68 -15.67
N ARG A 339 -37.85 -5.68 -16.99
CA ARG A 339 -36.77 -5.76 -17.99
C ARG A 339 -35.92 -4.48 -18.00
N GLY A 340 -36.56 -3.32 -17.90
CA GLY A 340 -35.85 -2.02 -17.83
C GLY A 340 -34.96 -1.92 -16.58
N LEU A 341 -35.51 -2.15 -15.39
CA LEU A 341 -34.75 -2.14 -14.14
C LEU A 341 -33.58 -3.13 -14.17
N ARG A 342 -33.81 -4.32 -14.72
CA ARG A 342 -32.78 -5.35 -14.85
C ARG A 342 -31.67 -4.95 -15.81
N ALA A 343 -31.99 -4.30 -16.93
CA ALA A 343 -30.99 -3.80 -17.87
C ALA A 343 -30.09 -2.76 -17.19
N VAL A 344 -30.66 -1.85 -16.40
CA VAL A 344 -29.90 -0.85 -15.63
C VAL A 344 -28.98 -1.51 -14.60
N ILE A 345 -29.49 -2.48 -13.82
CA ILE A 345 -28.65 -3.20 -12.84
C ILE A 345 -27.50 -3.92 -13.54
N ASN A 346 -27.77 -4.64 -14.63
CA ASN A 346 -26.72 -5.34 -15.38
C ASN A 346 -25.71 -4.38 -16.00
N TRP A 347 -26.14 -3.21 -16.46
CA TRP A 347 -25.25 -2.17 -16.96
C TRP A 347 -24.35 -1.63 -15.84
N LEU A 348 -24.91 -1.29 -14.68
CA LEU A 348 -24.14 -0.83 -13.51
C LEU A 348 -23.14 -1.88 -13.02
N LEU A 349 -23.53 -3.15 -12.97
CA LEU A 349 -22.63 -4.25 -12.58
C LEU A 349 -21.54 -4.48 -13.62
N SER A 350 -21.85 -4.34 -14.91
CA SER A 350 -20.84 -4.46 -15.96
C SER A 350 -19.84 -3.31 -15.89
N LEU A 351 -20.33 -2.07 -15.69
CA LEU A 351 -19.48 -0.90 -15.45
C LEU A 351 -18.57 -1.09 -14.23
N TYR A 352 -19.12 -1.57 -13.11
CA TYR A 352 -18.33 -1.92 -11.92
C TYR A 352 -17.21 -2.90 -12.26
N ILE A 353 -17.53 -4.02 -12.93
CA ILE A 353 -16.54 -5.05 -13.27
C ILE A 353 -15.47 -4.50 -14.21
N GLU A 354 -15.88 -3.77 -15.26
CA GLU A 354 -14.99 -3.20 -16.26
C GLU A 354 -14.06 -2.15 -15.65
N VAL A 355 -14.57 -1.28 -14.78
CA VAL A 355 -13.76 -0.24 -14.11
C VAL A 355 -12.75 -0.87 -13.15
N PHE A 356 -13.19 -1.77 -12.26
CA PHE A 356 -12.30 -2.30 -11.22
C PHE A 356 -11.28 -3.31 -11.74
N ARG A 357 -11.60 -4.05 -12.81
CA ARG A 357 -10.62 -4.92 -13.49
C ARG A 357 -9.77 -4.18 -14.52
N GLY A 358 -10.29 -3.08 -15.08
CA GLY A 358 -9.61 -2.28 -16.11
C GLY A 358 -8.68 -1.19 -15.56
N THR A 359 -8.70 -0.94 -14.24
CA THR A 359 -7.86 0.08 -13.61
C THR A 359 -6.87 -0.54 -12.60
N PRO A 360 -5.60 -0.08 -12.56
CA PRO A 360 -4.63 -0.58 -11.60
C PRO A 360 -5.04 -0.32 -10.14
N MET A 361 -4.85 -1.31 -9.25
CA MET A 361 -5.26 -1.18 -7.84
C MET A 361 -4.52 -0.04 -7.11
N ILE A 362 -3.28 0.26 -7.48
CA ILE A 362 -2.52 1.40 -6.94
C ILE A 362 -3.24 2.74 -7.20
N VAL A 363 -3.83 2.91 -8.39
CA VAL A 363 -4.59 4.11 -8.78
C VAL A 363 -5.91 4.15 -8.02
N GLN A 364 -6.60 3.01 -7.92
CA GLN A 364 -7.84 2.88 -7.13
C GLN A 364 -7.59 3.30 -5.67
N ALA A 365 -6.45 2.88 -5.10
CA ALA A 365 -6.08 3.23 -3.73
C ALA A 365 -5.88 4.74 -3.55
N ALA A 366 -5.12 5.37 -4.45
CA ALA A 366 -4.88 6.81 -4.39
C ALA A 366 -6.19 7.62 -4.53
N VAL A 367 -7.05 7.27 -5.48
CA VAL A 367 -8.33 7.97 -5.73
C VAL A 367 -9.31 7.77 -4.57
N LEU A 368 -9.49 6.53 -4.10
CA LEU A 368 -10.47 6.24 -3.04
C LEU A 368 -10.01 6.75 -1.66
N TYR A 369 -8.71 6.84 -1.40
CA TYR A 369 -8.22 7.33 -0.11
C TYR A 369 -8.06 8.86 -0.07
N TYR A 370 -7.29 9.43 -1.00
CA TYR A 370 -7.01 10.87 -1.02
C TYR A 370 -8.14 11.63 -1.73
N GLY A 371 -8.60 11.13 -2.87
CA GLY A 371 -9.67 11.75 -3.65
C GLY A 371 -10.99 11.82 -2.88
N ALA A 372 -11.39 10.75 -2.19
CA ALA A 372 -12.63 10.77 -1.40
C ALA A 372 -12.57 11.75 -0.21
N ALA A 373 -11.41 11.86 0.43
CA ALA A 373 -11.19 12.83 1.50
C ALA A 373 -11.19 14.28 0.98
N GLN A 374 -10.70 14.51 -0.23
CA GLN A 374 -10.68 15.85 -0.84
C GLN A 374 -12.05 16.26 -1.42
N ALA A 375 -12.75 15.36 -2.09
CA ALA A 375 -14.00 15.65 -2.81
C ALA A 375 -15.24 15.60 -1.91
N TRP A 376 -15.28 14.68 -0.94
CA TRP A 376 -16.45 14.45 -0.09
C TRP A 376 -16.16 14.61 1.40
N HIS A 377 -14.94 15.02 1.78
CA HIS A 377 -14.53 15.13 3.17
C HIS A 377 -14.83 13.84 3.98
N LEU A 378 -14.59 12.69 3.35
CA LEU A 378 -14.73 11.38 4.00
C LEU A 378 -13.37 10.92 4.50
N ASN A 379 -13.17 10.96 5.81
CA ASN A 379 -11.89 10.62 6.42
C ASN A 379 -11.84 9.16 6.87
N MET A 380 -11.42 8.27 5.98
CA MET A 380 -11.23 6.86 6.30
C MET A 380 -9.84 6.58 6.91
N ASP A 381 -9.75 5.62 7.83
CA ASP A 381 -8.46 5.05 8.24
C ASP A 381 -7.82 4.27 7.08
N ARG A 382 -6.48 4.17 7.07
CA ARG A 382 -5.75 3.45 6.01
C ARG A 382 -6.10 1.97 5.95
N THR A 383 -6.29 1.34 7.09
CA THR A 383 -6.66 -0.08 7.17
C THR A 383 -8.06 -0.28 6.60
N THR A 384 -9.00 0.60 6.95
CA THR A 384 -10.35 0.58 6.40
C THR A 384 -10.37 0.80 4.89
N ALA A 385 -9.57 1.75 4.39
CA ALA A 385 -9.43 1.98 2.97
C ALA A 385 -8.86 0.75 2.26
N ALA A 386 -7.77 0.18 2.78
CA ALA A 386 -7.16 -1.06 2.27
C ALA A 386 -8.17 -2.21 2.15
N LEU A 387 -8.93 -2.46 3.23
CA LEU A 387 -9.95 -3.49 3.26
C LEU A 387 -11.05 -3.24 2.22
N LEU A 388 -11.52 -2.01 2.09
CA LEU A 388 -12.53 -1.62 1.10
C LEU A 388 -12.02 -1.82 -0.33
N ILE A 389 -10.84 -1.26 -0.64
CA ILE A 389 -10.24 -1.29 -1.99
C ILE A 389 -10.03 -2.74 -2.43
N VAL A 390 -9.39 -3.56 -1.60
CA VAL A 390 -9.11 -4.96 -1.93
C VAL A 390 -10.40 -5.75 -2.05
N SER A 391 -11.40 -5.53 -1.18
CA SER A 391 -12.69 -6.22 -1.27
C SER A 391 -13.44 -5.93 -2.57
N ILE A 392 -13.53 -4.65 -2.96
CA ILE A 392 -14.25 -4.23 -4.15
C ILE A 392 -13.51 -4.66 -5.42
N ASN A 393 -12.18 -4.56 -5.44
CA ASN A 393 -11.35 -5.04 -6.54
C ASN A 393 -11.51 -6.57 -6.71
N THR A 394 -11.30 -7.33 -5.63
CA THR A 394 -11.44 -8.79 -5.63
C THR A 394 -12.85 -9.23 -6.02
N GLY A 395 -13.88 -8.52 -5.57
CA GLY A 395 -15.27 -8.82 -5.93
C GLY A 395 -15.53 -8.76 -7.44
N ALA A 396 -14.84 -7.88 -8.17
CA ALA A 396 -14.99 -7.76 -9.61
C ALA A 396 -14.38 -8.97 -10.31
N TYR A 397 -13.19 -9.41 -9.90
CA TYR A 397 -12.54 -10.62 -10.41
C TYR A 397 -13.34 -11.88 -10.08
N ILE A 398 -13.74 -12.06 -8.81
CA ILE A 398 -14.51 -13.23 -8.39
C ILE A 398 -15.90 -13.26 -9.06
N SER A 399 -16.51 -12.12 -9.40
CA SER A 399 -17.79 -12.12 -10.11
C SER A 399 -17.75 -12.85 -11.45
N GLU A 400 -16.63 -12.73 -12.19
CA GLU A 400 -16.44 -13.44 -13.45
C GLU A 400 -16.06 -14.90 -13.24
N ILE A 401 -15.29 -15.20 -12.20
CA ILE A 401 -14.98 -16.58 -11.80
C ILE A 401 -16.27 -17.34 -11.47
N ILE A 402 -17.13 -16.77 -10.62
CA ILE A 402 -18.42 -17.38 -10.24
C ILE A 402 -19.33 -17.49 -11.46
N ARG A 403 -19.37 -16.48 -12.34
CA ARG A 403 -20.15 -16.56 -13.59
C ARG A 403 -19.66 -17.72 -14.45
N GLY A 404 -18.35 -17.88 -14.62
CA GLY A 404 -17.74 -19.02 -15.33
C GLY A 404 -18.08 -20.35 -14.66
N GLY A 405 -18.04 -20.42 -13.34
CA GLY A 405 -18.41 -21.60 -12.56
C GLY A 405 -19.90 -21.96 -12.63
N ILE A 406 -20.79 -20.98 -12.80
CA ILE A 406 -22.23 -21.22 -13.03
C ILE A 406 -22.45 -21.78 -14.43
N ILE A 407 -21.76 -21.23 -15.44
CA ILE A 407 -21.87 -21.66 -16.84
C ILE A 407 -21.28 -23.06 -17.05
N SER A 408 -20.34 -23.49 -16.22
CA SER A 408 -19.75 -24.84 -16.32
C SER A 408 -20.64 -25.96 -15.80
N VAL A 409 -21.77 -25.64 -15.15
CA VAL A 409 -22.75 -26.65 -14.73
C VAL A 409 -23.61 -27.07 -15.92
N GLU A 410 -23.74 -28.38 -16.15
CA GLU A 410 -24.52 -28.93 -17.26
C GLU A 410 -25.96 -28.40 -17.31
N GLU A 411 -26.43 -28.03 -18.50
CA GLU A 411 -27.77 -27.46 -18.70
C GLU A 411 -28.89 -28.40 -18.20
N GLY A 412 -28.70 -29.72 -18.26
CA GLY A 412 -29.64 -30.71 -17.75
C GLY A 412 -29.97 -30.55 -16.26
N GLN A 413 -29.04 -30.02 -15.44
CA GLN A 413 -29.31 -29.70 -14.03
C GLN A 413 -30.30 -28.55 -13.88
N PHE A 414 -30.24 -27.56 -14.77
CA PHE A 414 -31.21 -26.46 -14.81
C PHE A 414 -32.58 -26.96 -15.28
N GLU A 415 -32.60 -27.81 -16.31
CA GLU A 415 -33.83 -28.40 -16.86
C GLU A 415 -34.54 -29.30 -15.84
N ALA A 416 -33.80 -30.19 -15.15
CA ALA A 416 -34.34 -31.07 -14.12
C ALA A 416 -34.94 -30.29 -12.94
N ALA A 417 -34.25 -29.24 -12.48
CA ALA A 417 -34.76 -28.39 -11.41
C ALA A 417 -36.05 -27.65 -11.84
N ASN A 418 -36.10 -27.16 -13.08
CA ASN A 418 -37.30 -26.53 -13.64
C ASN A 418 -38.45 -27.54 -13.78
N ALA A 419 -38.16 -28.79 -14.17
CA ALA A 419 -39.17 -29.86 -14.26
C ALA A 419 -39.76 -30.21 -12.89
N LEU A 420 -38.98 -30.09 -11.81
CA LEU A 420 -39.45 -30.22 -10.42
C LEU A 420 -40.20 -28.98 -9.91
N GLY A 421 -40.47 -27.99 -10.75
CA GLY A 421 -41.20 -26.76 -10.39
C GLY A 421 -40.39 -25.82 -9.49
N MET A 422 -39.06 -25.96 -9.45
CA MET A 422 -38.20 -25.08 -8.66
C MET A 422 -38.18 -23.68 -9.29
N THR A 423 -38.32 -22.66 -8.46
CA THR A 423 -38.08 -21.27 -8.87
C THR A 423 -36.59 -21.07 -9.19
N HIS A 424 -36.24 -20.11 -10.05
CA HIS A 424 -34.84 -19.80 -10.38
C HIS A 424 -33.94 -19.64 -9.15
N LEU A 425 -34.42 -18.98 -8.09
CA LEU A 425 -33.66 -18.83 -6.84
C LEU A 425 -33.46 -20.17 -6.12
N GLN A 426 -34.45 -21.05 -6.14
CA GLN A 426 -34.31 -22.40 -5.58
C GLN A 426 -33.33 -23.23 -6.42
N THR A 427 -33.42 -23.18 -7.74
CA THR A 427 -32.49 -23.84 -8.67
C THR A 427 -31.06 -23.38 -8.41
N MET A 428 -30.84 -22.06 -8.37
CA MET A 428 -29.53 -21.49 -8.08
C MET A 428 -29.01 -21.90 -6.70
N MET A 429 -29.77 -21.69 -5.62
CA MET A 429 -29.25 -21.92 -4.26
C MET A 429 -29.08 -23.39 -3.89
N LYS A 430 -29.92 -24.29 -4.43
CA LYS A 430 -29.94 -25.70 -4.00
C LYS A 430 -29.23 -26.64 -4.96
N VAL A 431 -29.15 -26.30 -6.25
CA VAL A 431 -28.61 -27.19 -7.27
C VAL A 431 -27.32 -26.60 -7.85
N ILE A 432 -27.40 -25.39 -8.41
CA ILE A 432 -26.33 -24.85 -9.25
C ILE A 432 -25.19 -24.23 -8.43
N LEU A 433 -25.48 -23.34 -7.50
CA LEU A 433 -24.46 -22.59 -6.75
C LEU A 433 -23.54 -23.49 -5.90
N PRO A 434 -24.01 -24.54 -5.21
CA PRO A 434 -23.12 -25.44 -4.50
C PRO A 434 -22.05 -26.06 -5.43
N GLN A 435 -22.45 -26.41 -6.65
CA GLN A 435 -21.54 -26.96 -7.67
C GLN A 435 -20.64 -25.85 -8.24
N ALA A 436 -21.21 -24.70 -8.61
CA ALA A 436 -20.47 -23.58 -9.16
C ALA A 436 -19.39 -23.04 -8.21
N VAL A 437 -19.70 -22.94 -6.91
CA VAL A 437 -18.74 -22.51 -5.88
C VAL A 437 -17.63 -23.54 -5.72
N ARG A 438 -17.95 -24.84 -5.72
CA ARG A 438 -16.94 -25.91 -5.68
C ARG A 438 -16.03 -25.86 -6.91
N ASN A 439 -16.61 -25.72 -8.10
CA ASN A 439 -15.87 -25.62 -9.37
C ASN A 439 -15.01 -24.34 -9.43
N SER A 440 -15.43 -23.28 -8.73
CA SER A 440 -14.72 -22.00 -8.68
C SER A 440 -13.65 -21.93 -7.60
N LEU A 441 -13.63 -22.88 -6.64
CA LEU A 441 -12.76 -22.81 -5.48
C LEU A 441 -11.27 -22.71 -5.83
N PRO A 442 -10.73 -23.46 -6.81
CA PRO A 442 -9.32 -23.32 -7.19
C PRO A 442 -8.97 -21.92 -7.70
N ALA A 443 -9.89 -21.30 -8.45
CA ALA A 443 -9.70 -19.94 -8.96
C ALA A 443 -9.79 -18.90 -7.84
N VAL A 444 -10.73 -19.06 -6.90
CA VAL A 444 -10.84 -18.20 -5.71
C VAL A 444 -9.58 -18.30 -4.82
N THR A 445 -9.02 -19.51 -4.66
CA THR A 445 -7.74 -19.72 -3.98
C THR A 445 -6.61 -18.97 -4.67
N ASN A 446 -6.53 -19.00 -6.00
CA ASN A 446 -5.52 -18.25 -6.75
C ASN A 446 -5.69 -16.74 -6.53
N GLU A 447 -6.92 -16.22 -6.53
CA GLU A 447 -7.18 -14.81 -6.20
C GLU A 447 -6.73 -14.45 -4.78
N PHE A 448 -6.91 -15.34 -3.79
CA PHE A 448 -6.39 -15.10 -2.45
C PHE A 448 -4.85 -14.95 -2.44
N ILE A 449 -4.15 -15.83 -3.16
CA ILE A 449 -2.67 -15.79 -3.27
C ILE A 449 -2.21 -14.52 -4.02
N VAL A 450 -2.96 -14.08 -5.03
CA VAL A 450 -2.72 -12.81 -5.72
C VAL A 450 -2.89 -11.65 -4.75
N ASN A 451 -4.00 -11.61 -4.00
CA ASN A 451 -4.27 -10.57 -3.01
C ASN A 451 -3.17 -10.43 -1.96
N ILE A 452 -2.54 -11.53 -1.52
CA ILE A 452 -1.39 -11.47 -0.58
C ILE A 452 -0.23 -10.67 -1.17
N LYS A 453 0.05 -10.83 -2.46
CA LYS A 453 1.13 -10.10 -3.13
C LYS A 453 0.70 -8.66 -3.45
N ASP A 454 -0.53 -8.49 -3.90
CA ASP A 454 -1.06 -7.21 -4.35
C ASP A 454 -1.30 -6.24 -3.18
N THR A 455 -1.36 -6.69 -1.91
CA THR A 455 -1.37 -5.76 -0.77
C THR A 455 -0.18 -4.80 -0.79
N SER A 456 0.97 -5.21 -1.37
CA SER A 456 2.17 -4.38 -1.48
C SER A 456 1.94 -3.07 -2.22
N VAL A 457 0.98 -3.00 -3.14
CA VAL A 457 0.67 -1.77 -3.88
C VAL A 457 -0.04 -0.73 -3.00
N LEU A 458 -0.59 -1.13 -1.86
CA LEU A 458 -1.22 -0.24 -0.89
C LEU A 458 -0.19 0.60 -0.10
N SER A 459 1.10 0.35 -0.27
CA SER A 459 2.19 1.22 0.17
C SER A 459 2.05 2.67 -0.34
N VAL A 460 1.39 2.86 -1.50
CA VAL A 460 1.10 4.20 -2.05
C VAL A 460 0.25 5.08 -1.13
N ILE A 461 -0.65 4.46 -0.36
CA ILE A 461 -1.44 5.13 0.70
C ILE A 461 -0.84 4.88 2.10
N SER A 462 0.38 4.37 2.14
CA SER A 462 1.19 4.10 3.33
C SER A 462 0.51 3.15 4.33
N VAL A 463 -0.09 2.08 3.81
CA VAL A 463 -0.56 0.95 4.62
C VAL A 463 0.65 0.15 5.08
N SER A 464 0.77 -0.07 6.40
CA SER A 464 1.91 -0.75 7.03
C SER A 464 1.83 -2.28 6.89
N GLU A 465 1.82 -2.77 5.65
CA GLU A 465 1.90 -4.19 5.33
C GLU A 465 3.38 -4.65 5.20
N LEU A 466 3.61 -5.89 4.78
CA LEU A 466 4.94 -6.51 4.80
C LEU A 466 5.96 -5.79 3.92
N PHE A 467 5.62 -5.40 2.69
CA PHE A 467 6.54 -4.73 1.78
C PHE A 467 6.93 -3.33 2.30
N PHE A 468 5.96 -2.52 2.72
CA PHE A 468 6.22 -1.19 3.32
C PHE A 468 7.04 -1.29 4.62
N SER A 469 6.84 -2.36 5.39
CA SER A 469 7.67 -2.66 6.56
C SER A 469 9.12 -2.98 6.13
N GLY A 470 9.28 -3.75 5.05
CA GLY A 470 10.56 -4.04 4.43
C GLY A 470 11.30 -2.78 3.97
N GLU A 471 10.65 -1.89 3.22
CA GLU A 471 11.21 -0.61 2.78
C GLU A 471 11.72 0.22 3.97
N THR A 472 10.92 0.25 5.04
CA THR A 472 11.27 0.97 6.27
C THR A 472 12.55 0.42 6.91
N ILE A 473 12.64 -0.91 7.04
CA ILE A 473 13.78 -1.60 7.66
C ILE A 473 15.01 -1.44 6.79
N ALA A 474 14.86 -1.57 5.47
CA ALA A 474 15.94 -1.42 4.52
C ALA A 474 16.53 0.00 4.56
N GLY A 475 15.68 1.02 4.62
CA GLY A 475 16.11 2.42 4.75
C GLY A 475 16.80 2.77 6.07
N GLN A 476 16.56 2.01 7.15
CA GLN A 476 17.21 2.24 8.45
C GLN A 476 18.45 1.42 8.67
N SER A 477 18.40 0.15 8.28
CA SER A 477 19.53 -0.76 8.42
C SER A 477 20.57 -0.54 7.35
N PHE A 478 20.21 0.13 6.23
CA PHE A 478 21.03 0.23 5.02
C PHE A 478 21.39 -1.14 4.41
N GLN A 479 20.68 -2.19 4.84
CA GLN A 479 20.89 -3.57 4.40
C GLN A 479 19.75 -3.98 3.46
N PHE A 480 19.73 -3.41 2.27
CA PHE A 480 18.61 -3.56 1.33
C PHE A 480 18.47 -4.97 0.76
N PHE A 481 19.56 -5.51 0.20
CA PHE A 481 19.55 -6.87 -0.35
C PHE A 481 19.10 -7.88 0.71
N HIS A 482 19.71 -7.83 1.90
CA HIS A 482 19.39 -8.71 3.02
C HIS A 482 17.94 -8.56 3.49
N THR A 483 17.44 -7.33 3.61
CA THR A 483 16.06 -7.06 4.05
C THR A 483 15.05 -7.55 3.02
N TYR A 484 15.23 -7.23 1.74
CA TYR A 484 14.32 -7.67 0.69
C TYR A 484 14.40 -9.18 0.42
N LEU A 485 15.55 -9.82 0.66
CA LEU A 485 15.66 -11.27 0.65
C LEU A 485 14.81 -11.91 1.75
N ILE A 486 14.84 -11.36 2.98
CA ILE A 486 13.96 -11.81 4.08
C ILE A 486 12.49 -11.60 3.72
N VAL A 487 12.11 -10.40 3.25
CA VAL A 487 10.74 -10.08 2.85
C VAL A 487 10.24 -11.04 1.75
N SER A 488 11.08 -11.30 0.74
CA SER A 488 10.78 -12.24 -0.34
C SER A 488 10.59 -13.67 0.18
N ALA A 489 11.46 -14.11 1.11
CA ALA A 489 11.32 -15.42 1.75
C ALA A 489 10.02 -15.51 2.56
N ILE A 490 9.62 -14.46 3.28
CA ILE A 490 8.35 -14.42 4.02
C ILE A 490 7.16 -14.51 3.05
N TYR A 491 7.13 -13.73 1.95
CA TYR A 491 6.09 -13.87 0.92
C TYR A 491 6.04 -15.28 0.35
N LEU A 492 7.19 -15.88 0.05
CA LEU A 492 7.26 -17.24 -0.48
C LEU A 492 6.73 -18.26 0.53
N ILE A 493 7.12 -18.18 1.81
CA ILE A 493 6.64 -19.07 2.87
C ILE A 493 5.13 -18.93 3.04
N MET A 494 4.61 -17.69 3.10
CA MET A 494 3.17 -17.43 3.22
C MET A 494 2.39 -18.04 2.05
N THR A 495 2.78 -17.68 0.82
CA THR A 495 2.09 -18.13 -0.39
C THR A 495 2.22 -19.65 -0.58
N PHE A 496 3.39 -20.23 -0.32
CA PHE A 496 3.60 -21.67 -0.39
C PHE A 496 2.74 -22.43 0.62
N THR A 497 2.70 -21.96 1.88
CA THR A 497 1.91 -22.57 2.96
C THR A 497 0.43 -22.54 2.63
N ILE A 498 -0.09 -21.39 2.20
CA ILE A 498 -1.50 -21.21 1.81
C ILE A 498 -1.83 -22.07 0.60
N SER A 499 -0.97 -22.08 -0.44
CA SER A 499 -1.16 -22.94 -1.61
C SER A 499 -1.20 -24.42 -1.25
N ARG A 500 -0.42 -24.87 -0.27
CA ARG A 500 -0.43 -26.27 0.19
C ARG A 500 -1.69 -26.59 0.98
N LEU A 501 -2.09 -25.69 1.89
CA LEU A 501 -3.31 -25.82 2.69
C LEU A 501 -4.54 -25.94 1.78
N PHE A 502 -4.68 -25.06 0.79
CA PHE A 502 -5.82 -25.11 -0.13
C PHE A 502 -5.81 -26.33 -1.04
N ARG A 503 -4.64 -26.81 -1.51
CA ARG A 503 -4.57 -28.08 -2.26
C ARG A 503 -5.05 -29.28 -1.44
N LEU A 504 -4.81 -29.29 -0.12
CA LEU A 504 -5.35 -30.33 0.76
C LEU A 504 -6.87 -30.23 0.88
N ILE A 505 -7.39 -29.01 0.98
CA ILE A 505 -8.84 -28.73 1.02
C ILE A 505 -9.50 -29.15 -0.31
N GLU A 506 -8.92 -28.77 -1.45
CA GLU A 506 -9.39 -29.14 -2.79
C GLU A 506 -9.44 -30.65 -2.97
N LYS A 507 -8.36 -31.36 -2.63
CA LYS A 507 -8.31 -32.84 -2.72
C LYS A 507 -9.37 -33.51 -1.83
N HIS A 508 -9.65 -32.94 -0.66
CA HIS A 508 -10.69 -33.47 0.21
C HIS A 508 -12.10 -33.24 -0.36
N LEU A 509 -12.33 -32.07 -0.97
CA LEU A 509 -13.59 -31.73 -1.59
C LEU A 509 -13.87 -32.56 -2.85
N ASP A 510 -12.85 -32.84 -3.66
CA ASP A 510 -12.98 -33.59 -4.93
C ASP A 510 -13.49 -35.03 -4.75
N GLY A 511 -13.26 -35.64 -3.58
CA GLY A 511 -13.66 -37.01 -3.30
C GLY A 511 -12.78 -38.06 -3.99
N PRO A 512 -13.07 -39.37 -3.80
CA PRO A 512 -12.34 -40.45 -4.47
C PRO A 512 -12.53 -40.38 -6.00
N LYS A 513 -11.47 -40.55 -6.78
CA LYS A 513 -11.50 -40.54 -8.26
C LYS A 513 -12.35 -41.66 -8.86
N ASP A 514 -12.65 -42.70 -8.08
CA ASP A 514 -13.42 -43.86 -8.50
C ASP A 514 -14.90 -43.68 -8.12
N TYR A 515 -15.62 -42.85 -8.89
CA TYR A 515 -17.07 -42.95 -8.90
C TYR A 515 -17.44 -44.16 -9.77
N ASN A 516 -17.56 -45.33 -9.14
CA ASN A 516 -18.23 -46.47 -9.76
C ASN A 516 -19.68 -46.05 -9.95
N VAL A 517 -20.03 -45.58 -11.15
CA VAL A 517 -21.43 -45.50 -11.58
C VAL A 517 -21.92 -46.93 -11.42
N MET A 518 -22.74 -47.19 -10.40
CA MET A 518 -23.47 -48.44 -10.30
C MET A 518 -24.31 -48.50 -11.58
N THR A 519 -23.76 -49.14 -12.62
CA THR A 519 -24.48 -49.49 -13.83
C THR A 519 -25.72 -50.22 -13.35
N ASN A 520 -26.88 -49.60 -13.58
CA ASN A 520 -28.18 -50.20 -13.38
C ASN A 520 -28.11 -51.65 -13.89
N GLN A 521 -28.31 -52.63 -13.00
CA GLN A 521 -28.40 -54.05 -13.32
C GLN A 521 -29.66 -54.41 -14.14
N MET A 522 -30.18 -53.49 -14.93
CA MET A 522 -31.24 -53.73 -15.90
C MET A 522 -30.82 -53.19 -17.26
N GLN A 523 -29.72 -53.71 -17.81
CA GLN A 523 -29.60 -53.75 -19.26
C GLN A 523 -30.47 -54.90 -19.75
N VAL A 524 -31.63 -54.55 -20.31
CA VAL A 524 -32.43 -55.44 -21.15
C VAL A 524 -31.51 -55.89 -22.30
N GLU A 525 -31.27 -57.20 -22.42
CA GLU A 525 -30.50 -57.77 -23.52
C GLU A 525 -31.14 -57.33 -24.85
N THR A 526 -30.34 -56.68 -25.70
CA THR A 526 -30.76 -56.38 -27.07
C THR A 526 -30.65 -57.65 -27.93
N PRO A 527 -31.58 -57.87 -28.88
CA PRO A 527 -31.72 -59.13 -29.60
C PRO A 527 -30.70 -59.29 -30.74
N LYS A 528 -29.39 -59.20 -30.43
CA LYS A 528 -28.30 -59.45 -31.40
C LYS A 528 -27.35 -60.58 -30.99
N THR A 529 -27.63 -61.31 -29.91
CA THR A 529 -26.76 -62.38 -29.39
C THR A 529 -27.37 -63.78 -29.48
N ARG A 530 -28.33 -64.03 -30.38
CA ARG A 530 -29.03 -65.34 -30.47
C ARG A 530 -28.69 -66.21 -31.69
N THR A 531 -27.70 -65.88 -32.52
CA THR A 531 -27.42 -66.65 -33.76
C THR A 531 -25.96 -67.07 -33.98
N ALA A 532 -25.17 -67.24 -32.91
CA ALA A 532 -23.78 -67.72 -33.04
C ALA A 532 -23.42 -68.86 -32.07
N LYS A 533 -24.40 -69.66 -31.63
CA LYS A 533 -24.18 -70.93 -30.91
C LYS A 533 -25.28 -71.93 -31.24
N GLU A 534 -25.31 -72.39 -32.48
CA GLU A 534 -25.90 -73.67 -32.90
C GLU A 534 -25.49 -73.87 -34.37
N GLY A 535 -24.56 -74.79 -34.61
CA GLY A 535 -23.93 -75.06 -35.91
C GLY A 535 -22.49 -75.49 -35.77
#